data_AF-A0A970IZD8-F1
#
_entry.id   AF-A0A970IZD8-F1
#
_cell.length_a   1.000
_cell.length_b   1.000
_cell.length_c   1.000
_cell.angle_alpha   90.00
_cell.angle_beta   90.00
_cell.angle_gamma   90.00
#
_symmetry.space_group_name_H-M   'P 1'
#
loop_
_entity.id
_entity.type
_entity.pdbx_description
1 polymer ?
#
loop_
_entity_poly.entity_id
_entity_poly.type
_entity_poly.pdbx_seq_one_letter_code
_entity_poly.pdbx_strand_id
1 'polypeptide(L)'
;MLKDEGLLQEEDYFHLKTNSSRIDYHYLFSTRFNVLYKAYEKFLEYGDSLSFNQFKEDNKDWLDDYALYMTIKETFNYQSWQDWPIEFKIRNSLEVFQFKKNNKKRIDYWRFIQFLFFKQWHNLKNYANSNQIEIIGDMPIYTSLDSADCWANPHLWQLDENFVPEAVAGVPPDLFSKTGQLWGNPLYDFHQMEKDNYSWWKRRIKHSLTLFDVIRIDHFRGFESYYSIPYPNQTAQNGVWVKGPGIKLLSEIKRELGDVRIIAEDLGYINDDVKTLLKQTTFPGMKVLQFGFDCYGDSEHAPHNLEKNYVIYPGTHDNPPIKAWYESLNPADKKYVNMYL
;
A
#
# COMPACT_ATOMS: atom_id res chain seq x y z
N MET A 1 -2.02 -13.77 22.46
CA MET A 1 -2.71 -12.46 22.56
C MET A 1 -4.21 -12.62 22.79
N LEU A 2 -5.02 -13.01 21.80
CA LEU A 2 -6.48 -13.10 22.00
C LEU A 2 -6.90 -14.14 23.07
N LYS A 3 -6.17 -15.26 23.18
CA LYS A 3 -6.33 -16.22 24.30
C LYS A 3 -5.97 -15.59 25.65
N ASP A 4 -4.87 -14.86 25.71
CA ASP A 4 -4.39 -14.21 26.94
C ASP A 4 -5.34 -13.08 27.39
N GLU A 5 -6.01 -12.42 26.45
CA GLU A 5 -7.09 -11.45 26.69
C GLU A 5 -8.44 -12.10 27.01
N GLY A 6 -8.51 -13.44 27.07
CA GLY A 6 -9.73 -14.20 27.35
C GLY A 6 -10.76 -14.22 26.22
N LEU A 7 -10.46 -13.62 25.07
CA LEU A 7 -11.38 -13.52 23.92
C LEU A 7 -11.50 -14.81 23.13
N LEU A 8 -10.53 -15.72 23.24
CA LEU A 8 -10.56 -17.04 22.61
C LEU A 8 -10.12 -18.11 23.60
N GLN A 9 -10.72 -19.29 23.49
CA GLN A 9 -10.21 -20.52 24.13
C GLN A 9 -9.43 -21.34 23.11
N GLU A 10 -8.60 -22.27 23.60
CA GLU A 10 -7.79 -23.12 22.73
C GLU A 10 -8.63 -23.93 21.74
N GLU A 11 -9.79 -24.39 22.21
CA GLU A 11 -10.82 -25.09 21.42
C GLU A 11 -11.30 -24.29 20.20
N ASP A 12 -11.19 -22.96 20.22
CA ASP A 12 -11.63 -22.11 19.13
C ASP A 12 -10.68 -22.14 17.92
N TYR A 13 -9.42 -22.52 18.12
CA TYR A 13 -8.40 -22.41 17.06
C TYR A 13 -7.42 -23.58 16.97
N PHE A 14 -7.46 -24.58 17.87
CA PHE A 14 -6.54 -25.72 17.86
C PHE A 14 -6.57 -26.53 16.55
N HIS A 15 -7.71 -26.51 15.84
CA HIS A 15 -7.92 -27.20 14.57
C HIS A 15 -7.27 -26.46 13.37
N LEU A 16 -6.79 -25.23 13.58
CA LEU A 16 -6.11 -24.47 12.54
C LEU A 16 -4.70 -25.03 12.31
N LYS A 17 -4.31 -25.18 11.04
CA LYS A 17 -2.94 -25.54 10.66
C LYS A 17 -2.00 -24.38 11.00
N THR A 18 -0.99 -24.64 11.82
CA THR A 18 -0.04 -23.62 12.30
C THR A 18 1.39 -23.82 11.81
N ASN A 19 1.75 -25.01 11.33
CA ASN A 19 3.14 -25.35 10.96
C ASN A 19 3.29 -25.61 9.46
N SER A 20 3.67 -24.57 8.73
CA SER A 20 4.17 -24.68 7.36
C SER A 20 5.30 -23.69 7.16
N SER A 21 6.34 -24.10 6.44
CA SER A 21 7.42 -23.19 5.99
C SER A 21 6.97 -22.20 4.91
N ARG A 22 5.73 -22.37 4.40
CA ARG A 22 5.08 -21.49 3.43
C ARG A 22 3.69 -21.08 3.91
N ILE A 23 3.30 -19.84 3.65
CA ILE A 23 1.98 -19.32 4.02
C ILE A 23 0.94 -19.77 2.98
N ASP A 24 -0.14 -20.40 3.44
CA ASP A 24 -1.32 -20.70 2.63
C ASP A 24 -2.36 -19.59 2.84
N TYR A 25 -2.34 -18.58 1.96
CA TYR A 25 -3.23 -17.42 2.07
C TYR A 25 -4.71 -17.77 1.92
N HIS A 26 -5.06 -18.74 1.07
CA HIS A 26 -6.44 -19.16 0.89
C HIS A 26 -6.99 -19.83 2.15
N TYR A 27 -6.20 -20.72 2.76
CA TYR A 27 -6.56 -21.34 4.03
C TYR A 27 -6.72 -20.31 5.14
N LEU A 28 -5.81 -19.35 5.25
CA LEU A 28 -5.91 -18.29 6.26
C LEU A 28 -7.17 -17.44 6.06
N PHE A 29 -7.46 -17.03 4.83
CA PHE A 29 -8.66 -16.24 4.52
C PHE A 29 -9.95 -17.01 4.84
N SER A 30 -10.04 -18.28 4.44
CA SER A 30 -11.25 -19.09 4.63
C SER A 30 -11.52 -19.52 6.07
N THR A 31 -10.50 -19.55 6.94
CA THR A 31 -10.65 -20.06 8.31
C THR A 31 -10.54 -19.00 9.40
N ARG A 32 -9.66 -18.00 9.23
CA ARG A 32 -9.30 -17.07 10.33
C ARG A 32 -10.45 -16.16 10.73
N PHE A 33 -11.27 -15.69 9.78
CA PHE A 33 -12.39 -14.80 10.10
C PHE A 33 -13.49 -15.48 10.91
N ASN A 34 -13.66 -16.80 10.80
CA ASN A 34 -14.59 -17.55 11.64
C ASN A 34 -14.15 -17.52 13.11
N VAL A 35 -12.85 -17.70 13.35
CA VAL A 35 -12.28 -17.63 14.71
C VAL A 35 -12.32 -16.20 15.24
N LEU A 36 -11.97 -15.20 14.42
CA LEU A 36 -12.01 -13.80 14.85
C LEU A 36 -13.43 -13.31 15.15
N TYR A 37 -14.46 -13.87 14.50
CA TYR A 37 -15.84 -13.56 14.83
C TYR A 37 -16.23 -14.07 16.22
N LYS A 38 -15.76 -15.25 16.64
CA LYS A 38 -15.95 -15.72 18.03
C LYS A 38 -15.30 -14.78 19.03
N ALA A 39 -14.10 -14.28 18.73
CA ALA A 39 -13.42 -13.30 19.56
C ALA A 39 -14.24 -12.00 19.69
N TYR A 40 -14.90 -11.58 18.61
CA TYR A 40 -15.79 -10.42 18.64
C TYR A 40 -17.03 -10.65 19.50
N GLU A 41 -17.68 -11.82 19.40
CA GLU A 41 -18.84 -12.13 20.25
C GLU A 41 -18.46 -12.12 21.73
N LYS A 42 -17.28 -12.66 22.06
CA LYS A 42 -16.72 -12.58 23.40
C LYS A 42 -16.34 -11.17 23.84
N PHE A 43 -15.79 -10.36 22.93
CA PHE A 43 -15.47 -8.97 23.19
C PHE A 43 -16.73 -8.14 23.53
N LEU A 44 -17.89 -8.44 22.92
CA LEU A 44 -19.14 -7.75 23.24
C LEU A 44 -19.64 -8.00 24.68
N GLU A 45 -19.27 -9.12 25.29
CA GLU A 45 -19.69 -9.48 26.65
C GLU A 45 -18.85 -8.77 27.73
N TYR A 46 -17.52 -8.71 27.56
CA TYR A 46 -16.58 -8.27 28.60
C TYR A 46 -15.34 -7.52 28.09
N GLY A 47 -15.29 -7.21 26.80
CA GLY A 47 -14.19 -6.48 26.19
C GLY A 47 -14.12 -5.02 26.62
N ASP A 48 -12.98 -4.39 26.36
CA ASP A 48 -12.77 -2.96 26.61
C ASP A 48 -13.52 -2.08 25.61
N SER A 49 -14.81 -1.89 25.89
CA SER A 49 -15.71 -1.06 25.06
C SER A 49 -15.30 0.41 24.99
N LEU A 50 -14.60 0.94 26.00
CA LEU A 50 -14.16 2.33 26.02
C LEU A 50 -13.05 2.55 25.00
N SER A 51 -11.99 1.74 25.04
CA SER A 51 -10.90 1.83 24.06
C SER A 51 -11.39 1.55 22.64
N PHE A 52 -12.34 0.62 22.47
CA PHE A 52 -12.90 0.35 21.15
C PHE A 52 -13.75 1.51 20.62
N ASN A 53 -14.57 2.14 21.45
CA ASN A 53 -15.33 3.32 21.04
C ASN A 53 -14.42 4.50 20.73
N GLN A 54 -13.36 4.72 21.51
CA GLN A 54 -12.35 5.74 21.22
C GLN A 54 -11.65 5.46 19.88
N PHE A 55 -11.24 4.21 19.63
CA PHE A 55 -10.65 3.81 18.35
C PHE A 55 -11.58 4.11 17.17
N LYS A 56 -12.88 3.86 17.32
CA LYS A 56 -13.88 4.18 16.29
C LYS A 56 -13.94 5.68 16.00
N GLU A 57 -13.95 6.53 17.03
CA GLU A 57 -13.99 7.98 16.86
C GLU A 57 -12.69 8.53 16.25
N ASP A 58 -11.54 8.07 16.72
CA ASP A 58 -10.22 8.52 16.23
C ASP A 58 -9.97 8.15 14.77
N ASN A 59 -10.62 7.08 14.29
CA ASN A 59 -10.42 6.53 12.94
C ASN A 59 -11.65 6.66 12.03
N LYS A 60 -12.68 7.40 12.44
CA LYS A 60 -13.97 7.47 11.74
C LYS A 60 -13.84 7.85 10.26
N ASP A 61 -12.84 8.66 9.91
CA ASP A 61 -12.64 9.20 8.55
C ASP A 61 -12.34 8.13 7.50
N TRP A 62 -11.81 6.97 7.89
CA TRP A 62 -11.53 5.85 6.97
C TRP A 62 -12.23 4.56 7.41
N LEU A 63 -12.34 4.35 8.73
CA LEU A 63 -12.83 3.10 9.31
C LEU A 63 -14.31 2.85 9.00
N ASP A 64 -15.11 3.90 8.93
CA ASP A 64 -16.54 3.80 8.62
C ASP A 64 -16.79 3.27 7.21
N ASP A 65 -16.07 3.84 6.23
CA ASP A 65 -16.19 3.42 4.85
C ASP A 65 -15.55 2.05 4.62
N TYR A 66 -14.40 1.76 5.24
CA TYR A 66 -13.79 0.43 5.21
C TYR A 66 -14.73 -0.65 5.76
N ALA A 67 -15.29 -0.45 6.96
CA ALA A 67 -16.13 -1.47 7.59
C ALA A 67 -17.45 -1.68 6.84
N LEU A 68 -18.03 -0.60 6.29
CA LEU A 68 -19.21 -0.69 5.43
C LEU A 68 -18.89 -1.42 4.12
N TYR A 69 -17.82 -1.02 3.44
CA TYR A 69 -17.33 -1.66 2.21
C TYR A 69 -17.11 -3.16 2.43
N MET A 70 -16.40 -3.56 3.49
CA MET A 70 -16.14 -4.98 3.78
C MET A 70 -17.42 -5.77 4.06
N THR A 71 -18.40 -5.15 4.72
CA THR A 71 -19.70 -5.80 4.98
C THR A 71 -20.51 -6.00 3.69
N ILE A 72 -20.52 -5.00 2.80
CA ILE A 72 -21.16 -5.10 1.48
C ILE A 72 -20.43 -6.14 0.62
N LYS A 73 -19.09 -6.07 0.59
CA LYS A 73 -18.22 -6.98 -0.15
C LYS A 73 -18.46 -8.43 0.26
N GLU A 74 -18.53 -8.71 1.55
CA GLU A 74 -18.87 -10.04 2.06
C GLU A 74 -20.26 -10.50 1.62
N THR A 75 -21.27 -9.61 1.61
CA THR A 75 -22.63 -9.92 1.14
C THR A 75 -22.65 -10.34 -0.32
N PHE A 76 -21.77 -9.75 -1.13
CA PHE A 76 -21.56 -10.10 -2.54
C PHE A 76 -20.40 -11.08 -2.75
N ASN A 77 -20.16 -11.99 -1.80
CA ASN A 77 -19.18 -13.09 -1.91
C ASN A 77 -17.75 -12.62 -2.23
N TYR A 78 -17.36 -11.49 -1.67
CA TYR A 78 -16.06 -10.84 -1.85
C TYR A 78 -15.72 -10.42 -3.30
N GLN A 79 -16.73 -10.32 -4.18
CA GLN A 79 -16.56 -9.79 -5.53
C GLN A 79 -16.13 -8.32 -5.53
N SER A 80 -15.57 -7.88 -6.65
CA SER A 80 -15.21 -6.48 -6.84
C SER A 80 -16.44 -5.60 -6.75
N TRP A 81 -16.31 -4.39 -6.19
CA TRP A 81 -17.44 -3.45 -6.19
C TRP A 81 -17.85 -3.01 -7.59
N GLN A 82 -16.96 -3.19 -8.58
CA GLN A 82 -17.28 -3.04 -10.00
C GLN A 82 -18.37 -4.01 -10.48
N ASP A 83 -18.60 -5.11 -9.76
CA ASP A 83 -19.62 -6.13 -10.10
C ASP A 83 -20.87 -6.03 -9.20
N TRP A 84 -20.92 -5.08 -8.26
CA TRP A 84 -22.09 -4.88 -7.42
C TRP A 84 -23.25 -4.27 -8.20
N PRO A 85 -24.50 -4.43 -7.72
CA PRO A 85 -25.63 -3.64 -8.21
C PRO A 85 -25.32 -2.14 -8.17
N ILE A 86 -25.82 -1.38 -9.15
CA ILE A 86 -25.47 0.03 -9.34
C ILE A 86 -25.74 0.87 -8.09
N GLU A 87 -26.79 0.52 -7.34
CA GLU A 87 -27.17 1.18 -6.10
C GLU A 87 -26.09 1.01 -5.03
N PHE A 88 -25.40 -0.14 -5.00
CA PHE A 88 -24.31 -0.41 -4.06
C PHE A 88 -22.96 0.15 -4.52
N LYS A 89 -22.79 0.44 -5.82
CA LYS A 89 -21.62 1.20 -6.32
C LYS A 89 -21.64 2.64 -5.82
N ILE A 90 -22.83 3.23 -5.67
CA ILE A 90 -23.00 4.60 -5.20
C ILE A 90 -23.05 4.61 -3.67
N ARG A 91 -21.93 5.01 -3.04
CA ARG A 91 -21.77 5.05 -1.58
C ARG A 91 -22.92 5.74 -0.82
N ASN A 92 -23.56 6.75 -1.38
CA ASN A 92 -24.62 7.54 -0.73
C ASN A 92 -26.04 7.22 -1.24
N SER A 93 -26.25 6.06 -1.87
CA SER A 93 -27.59 5.61 -2.27
C SER A 93 -28.48 5.29 -1.06
N LEU A 94 -29.79 5.23 -1.30
CA LEU A 94 -30.76 4.84 -0.28
C LEU A 94 -30.54 3.38 0.17
N GLU A 95 -30.16 2.51 -0.75
CA GLU A 95 -29.89 1.10 -0.55
C GLU A 95 -28.70 0.90 0.38
N VAL A 96 -27.60 1.63 0.15
CA VAL A 96 -26.42 1.59 1.04
C VAL A 96 -26.76 2.15 2.42
N PHE A 97 -27.58 3.20 2.50
CA PHE A 97 -28.03 3.73 3.79
C PHE A 97 -28.88 2.71 4.58
N GLN A 98 -29.85 2.07 3.93
CA GLN A 98 -30.67 1.02 4.54
C GLN A 98 -29.82 -0.19 4.93
N PHE A 99 -28.89 -0.59 4.07
CA PHE A 99 -27.94 -1.66 4.34
C PHE A 99 -27.09 -1.36 5.58
N LYS A 100 -26.53 -0.14 5.70
CA LYS A 100 -25.78 0.30 6.90
C LYS A 100 -26.64 0.20 8.16
N LYS A 101 -27.92 0.58 8.09
CA LYS A 101 -28.86 0.51 9.22
C LYS A 101 -29.14 -0.94 9.66
N ASN A 102 -29.27 -1.87 8.71
CA ASN A 102 -29.64 -3.26 8.96
C ASN A 102 -28.44 -4.14 9.36
N ASN A 103 -27.21 -3.75 9.00
CA ASN A 103 -26.01 -4.58 9.19
C ASN A 103 -25.03 -4.06 10.27
N LYS A 104 -25.51 -3.26 11.23
CA LYS A 104 -24.66 -2.62 12.26
C LYS A 104 -23.73 -3.59 13.01
N LYS A 105 -24.23 -4.77 13.43
CA LYS A 105 -23.42 -5.77 14.16
C LYS A 105 -22.24 -6.25 13.30
N ARG A 106 -22.45 -6.44 12.00
CA ARG A 106 -21.42 -6.92 11.07
C ARG A 106 -20.43 -5.82 10.69
N ILE A 107 -20.91 -4.57 10.57
CA ILE A 107 -20.04 -3.41 10.39
C ILE A 107 -19.13 -3.25 11.62
N ASP A 108 -19.67 -3.29 12.84
CA ASP A 108 -18.85 -3.18 14.06
C ASP A 108 -17.88 -4.36 14.20
N TYR A 109 -18.19 -5.55 13.68
CA TYR A 109 -17.23 -6.65 13.59
C TYR A 109 -16.00 -6.25 12.76
N TRP A 110 -16.18 -5.70 11.56
CA TRP A 110 -15.05 -5.25 10.73
C TRP A 110 -14.26 -4.12 11.38
N ARG A 111 -14.92 -3.24 12.14
CA ARG A 111 -14.23 -2.23 12.97
C ARG A 111 -13.41 -2.87 14.08
N PHE A 112 -13.95 -3.91 14.72
CA PHE A 112 -13.27 -4.67 15.77
C PHE A 112 -12.01 -5.38 15.24
N ILE A 113 -12.06 -5.92 14.02
CA ILE A 113 -10.86 -6.51 13.39
C ILE A 113 -9.74 -5.47 13.26
N GLN A 114 -10.08 -4.26 12.82
CA GLN A 114 -9.11 -3.16 12.73
C GLN A 114 -8.61 -2.75 14.13
N PHE A 115 -9.50 -2.62 15.11
CA PHE A 115 -9.12 -2.33 16.50
C PHE A 115 -8.08 -3.32 17.03
N LEU A 116 -8.31 -4.63 16.84
CA LEU A 116 -7.34 -5.66 17.23
C LEU A 116 -6.02 -5.50 16.50
N PHE A 117 -6.04 -5.28 15.18
CA PHE A 117 -4.83 -5.09 14.39
C PHE A 117 -4.00 -3.90 14.90
N PHE A 118 -4.62 -2.73 15.04
CA PHE A 118 -3.93 -1.51 15.49
C PHE A 118 -3.42 -1.64 16.93
N LYS A 119 -4.20 -2.25 17.82
CA LYS A 119 -3.76 -2.54 19.20
C LYS A 119 -2.48 -3.39 19.21
N GLN A 120 -2.46 -4.48 18.45
CA GLN A 120 -1.30 -5.37 18.39
C GLN A 120 -0.11 -4.70 17.70
N TRP A 121 -0.35 -3.97 16.62
CA TRP A 121 0.67 -3.23 15.89
C TRP A 121 1.33 -2.14 16.75
N HIS A 122 0.55 -1.33 17.45
CA HIS A 122 1.10 -0.29 18.32
C HIS A 122 1.89 -0.87 19.49
N ASN A 123 1.47 -2.01 20.05
CA ASN A 123 2.27 -2.70 21.05
C ASN A 123 3.64 -3.14 20.49
N LEU A 124 3.68 -3.67 19.27
CA LEU A 124 4.93 -4.02 18.59
C LEU A 124 5.80 -2.79 18.31
N LYS A 125 5.21 -1.72 17.74
CA LYS A 125 5.92 -0.48 17.43
C LYS A 125 6.51 0.15 18.70
N ASN A 126 5.72 0.25 19.77
CA ASN A 126 6.18 0.78 21.05
C ASN A 126 7.33 -0.06 21.62
N TYR A 127 7.24 -1.38 21.52
CA TYR A 127 8.34 -2.26 21.91
C TYR A 127 9.60 -1.99 21.08
N ALA A 128 9.49 -1.93 19.74
CA ALA A 128 10.61 -1.64 18.85
C ALA A 128 11.25 -0.27 19.18
N ASN A 129 10.44 0.78 19.28
CA ASN A 129 10.91 2.13 19.55
C ASN A 129 11.54 2.27 20.94
N SER A 130 11.02 1.58 21.97
CA SER A 130 11.67 1.55 23.30
C SER A 130 13.06 0.90 23.28
N ASN A 131 13.33 0.06 22.27
CA ASN A 131 14.63 -0.54 21.99
C ASN A 131 15.42 0.23 20.92
N GLN A 132 15.03 1.48 20.61
CA GLN A 132 15.68 2.33 19.60
C GLN A 132 15.69 1.72 18.19
N ILE A 133 14.71 0.86 17.89
CA ILE A 133 14.46 0.30 16.56
C ILE A 133 13.31 1.08 15.93
N GLU A 134 13.58 1.65 14.77
CA GLU A 134 12.60 2.35 13.95
C GLU A 134 12.03 1.42 12.88
N ILE A 135 10.74 1.58 12.57
CA ILE A 135 10.05 0.76 11.57
C ILE A 135 9.88 1.58 10.28
N ILE A 136 10.48 1.08 9.19
CA ILE A 136 10.24 1.61 7.85
C ILE A 136 9.01 0.89 7.27
N GLY A 137 7.95 1.65 7.02
CA GLY A 137 6.78 1.19 6.29
C GLY A 137 6.93 1.34 4.78
N ASP A 138 5.95 0.82 4.06
CA ASP A 138 5.90 0.83 2.61
C ASP A 138 4.51 1.27 2.15
N MET A 139 4.47 2.30 1.30
CA MET A 139 3.26 2.85 0.73
C MET A 139 3.33 2.75 -0.79
N PRO A 140 2.59 1.81 -1.41
CA PRO A 140 2.36 1.81 -2.85
C PRO A 140 1.82 3.16 -3.31
N ILE A 141 2.32 3.74 -4.41
CA ILE A 141 1.76 5.01 -4.89
C ILE A 141 0.27 4.86 -5.18
N TYR A 142 -0.14 3.78 -5.84
CA TYR A 142 -1.54 3.52 -6.22
C TYR A 142 -2.28 2.63 -5.22
N THR A 143 -3.59 2.79 -5.18
CA THR A 143 -4.53 1.86 -4.53
C THR A 143 -5.13 0.91 -5.57
N SER A 144 -5.70 -0.23 -5.17
CA SER A 144 -6.45 -1.08 -6.09
C SER A 144 -7.78 -0.42 -6.51
N LEU A 145 -8.29 -0.75 -7.70
CA LEU A 145 -9.65 -0.36 -8.09
C LEU A 145 -10.65 -0.92 -7.10
N ASP A 146 -10.55 -2.21 -6.82
CA ASP A 146 -11.36 -2.89 -5.82
C ASP A 146 -10.85 -2.58 -4.39
N SER A 147 -11.19 -1.39 -3.90
CA SER A 147 -10.83 -0.88 -2.57
C SER A 147 -11.94 -0.01 -1.99
N ALA A 148 -11.98 0.09 -0.65
CA ALA A 148 -12.83 1.05 0.05
C ALA A 148 -12.46 2.49 -0.31
N ASP A 149 -11.17 2.78 -0.52
CA ASP A 149 -10.68 4.11 -0.93
C ASP A 149 -11.38 4.57 -2.21
N CYS A 150 -11.30 3.75 -3.26
CA CYS A 150 -11.86 4.05 -4.58
C CYS A 150 -13.39 4.07 -4.57
N TRP A 151 -14.03 3.08 -3.96
CA TRP A 151 -15.49 3.00 -3.85
C TRP A 151 -16.10 4.18 -3.07
N ALA A 152 -15.45 4.62 -1.98
CA ALA A 152 -15.98 5.70 -1.16
C ALA A 152 -15.71 7.09 -1.75
N ASN A 153 -14.65 7.26 -2.55
CA ASN A 153 -14.25 8.57 -3.08
C ASN A 153 -14.01 8.56 -4.61
N PRO A 154 -14.89 7.98 -5.45
CA PRO A 154 -14.59 7.67 -6.86
C PRO A 154 -14.16 8.90 -7.69
N HIS A 155 -14.63 10.09 -7.32
CA HIS A 155 -14.26 11.38 -7.92
C HIS A 155 -12.78 11.78 -7.77
N LEU A 156 -11.98 11.07 -6.97
CA LEU A 156 -10.54 11.26 -6.82
C LEU A 156 -9.73 10.38 -7.79
N TRP A 157 -10.39 9.53 -8.56
CA TRP A 157 -9.79 8.68 -9.59
C TRP A 157 -10.34 9.03 -10.98
N GLN A 158 -9.57 8.67 -12.01
CA GLN A 158 -9.95 8.82 -13.41
C GLN A 158 -10.90 7.71 -13.82
N LEU A 159 -12.16 7.84 -13.39
CA LEU A 159 -13.25 6.93 -13.70
C LEU A 159 -14.30 7.65 -14.55
N ASP A 160 -14.92 6.91 -15.46
CA ASP A 160 -16.07 7.39 -16.23
C ASP A 160 -17.35 7.47 -15.36
N GLU A 161 -18.45 7.90 -15.98
CA GLU A 161 -19.77 8.01 -15.35
C GLU A 161 -20.34 6.68 -14.81
N ASN A 162 -19.82 5.54 -15.28
CA ASN A 162 -20.19 4.20 -14.84
C ASN A 162 -19.18 3.60 -13.83
N PHE A 163 -18.25 4.43 -13.33
CA PHE A 163 -17.17 4.05 -12.42
C PHE A 163 -16.11 3.11 -13.01
N VAL A 164 -15.99 3.05 -14.33
CA VAL A 164 -14.97 2.25 -15.04
C VAL A 164 -13.72 3.12 -15.23
N PRO A 165 -12.50 2.60 -15.01
CA PRO A 165 -11.29 3.38 -15.27
C PRO A 165 -11.20 3.84 -16.73
N GLU A 166 -10.87 5.11 -16.94
CA GLU A 166 -10.52 5.62 -18.28
C GLU A 166 -9.15 5.09 -18.73
N ALA A 167 -8.23 5.06 -17.76
CA ALA A 167 -6.89 4.53 -17.92
C ALA A 167 -6.40 3.89 -16.61
N VAL A 168 -5.40 3.03 -16.73
CA VAL A 168 -4.81 2.29 -15.61
C VAL A 168 -3.30 2.45 -15.56
N ALA A 169 -2.75 2.22 -14.37
CA ALA A 169 -1.34 2.33 -14.09
C ALA A 169 -0.52 1.18 -14.68
N GLY A 170 0.75 1.48 -14.92
CA GLY A 170 1.77 0.54 -15.34
C GLY A 170 3.10 1.24 -15.59
N VAL A 171 3.98 0.57 -16.30
CA VAL A 171 5.25 1.12 -16.81
C VAL A 171 5.45 0.72 -18.27
N PRO A 172 6.10 1.58 -19.08
CA PRO A 172 6.32 1.30 -20.49
C PRO A 172 7.24 0.08 -20.68
N PRO A 173 7.30 -0.45 -21.92
CA PRO A 173 8.35 -1.41 -22.29
C PRO A 173 9.76 -0.88 -22.01
N ASP A 174 10.62 -1.78 -21.55
CA ASP A 174 12.03 -1.52 -21.33
C ASP A 174 12.88 -2.73 -21.79
N LEU A 175 14.18 -2.70 -21.50
CA LEU A 175 15.10 -3.78 -21.85
C LEU A 175 14.78 -5.12 -21.15
N PHE A 176 14.05 -5.08 -20.03
CA PHE A 176 13.68 -6.24 -19.23
C PHE A 176 12.26 -6.76 -19.56
N SER A 177 11.36 -5.89 -20.02
CA SER A 177 9.99 -6.25 -20.42
C SER A 177 9.60 -5.64 -21.77
N LYS A 178 9.49 -6.50 -22.80
CA LYS A 178 9.07 -6.11 -24.16
C LYS A 178 7.67 -5.48 -24.24
N THR A 179 6.80 -5.80 -23.29
CA THR A 179 5.40 -5.33 -23.26
C THR A 179 5.15 -4.31 -22.15
N GLY A 180 6.19 -3.92 -21.40
CA GLY A 180 6.06 -3.15 -20.16
C GLY A 180 5.35 -3.96 -19.08
N GLN A 181 4.80 -3.28 -18.09
CA GLN A 181 4.02 -3.92 -17.03
C GLN A 181 2.67 -3.20 -16.91
N LEU A 182 1.59 -3.96 -17.00
CA LEU A 182 0.24 -3.48 -16.76
C LEU A 182 -0.15 -3.84 -15.33
N TRP A 183 -0.20 -2.86 -14.44
CA TRP A 183 -0.53 -3.09 -13.03
C TRP A 183 -2.05 -3.08 -12.80
N GLY A 184 -2.79 -2.30 -13.59
CA GLY A 184 -4.26 -2.29 -13.57
C GLY A 184 -4.88 -1.43 -12.47
N ASN A 185 -4.07 -0.71 -11.67
CA ASN A 185 -4.59 0.25 -10.69
C ASN A 185 -5.28 1.44 -11.39
N PRO A 186 -6.36 2.00 -10.82
CA PRO A 186 -6.93 3.24 -11.31
C PRO A 186 -5.96 4.40 -11.06
N LEU A 187 -5.95 5.36 -11.98
CA LEU A 187 -5.11 6.55 -11.89
C LEU A 187 -5.82 7.64 -11.06
N TYR A 188 -5.04 8.46 -10.36
CA TYR A 188 -5.57 9.58 -9.59
C TYR A 188 -5.98 10.74 -10.49
N ASP A 189 -7.09 11.38 -10.16
CA ASP A 189 -7.40 12.71 -10.68
C ASP A 189 -6.72 13.76 -9.81
N PHE A 190 -5.44 14.04 -10.10
CA PHE A 190 -4.65 15.02 -9.37
C PHE A 190 -5.19 16.45 -9.49
N HIS A 191 -5.94 16.77 -10.54
CA HIS A 191 -6.59 18.08 -10.69
C HIS A 191 -7.75 18.21 -9.70
N GLN A 192 -8.55 17.15 -9.52
CA GLN A 192 -9.60 17.12 -8.51
C GLN A 192 -9.02 17.16 -7.09
N MET A 193 -7.94 16.40 -6.83
CA MET A 193 -7.25 16.44 -5.54
C MET A 193 -6.62 17.81 -5.25
N GLU A 194 -6.15 18.55 -6.25
CA GLU A 194 -5.58 19.88 -6.02
C GLU A 194 -6.61 20.86 -5.46
N LYS A 195 -7.91 20.71 -5.79
CA LYS A 195 -8.99 21.59 -5.34
C LYS A 195 -9.18 21.63 -3.82
N ASP A 196 -8.82 20.56 -3.12
CA ASP A 196 -8.88 20.48 -1.65
C ASP A 196 -7.49 20.45 -1.00
N ASN A 197 -6.46 20.87 -1.74
CA ASN A 197 -5.06 20.85 -1.35
C ASN A 197 -4.57 19.43 -1.01
N TYR A 198 -4.97 18.44 -1.80
CA TYR A 198 -4.55 17.04 -1.70
C TYR A 198 -4.95 16.40 -0.36
N SER A 199 -6.17 16.66 0.12
CA SER A 199 -6.60 16.25 1.46
C SER A 199 -6.52 14.73 1.67
N TRP A 200 -6.86 13.95 0.65
CA TRP A 200 -6.78 12.49 0.68
C TRP A 200 -5.35 11.99 0.90
N TRP A 201 -4.39 12.54 0.15
CA TRP A 201 -2.97 12.17 0.29
C TRP A 201 -2.39 12.58 1.64
N LYS A 202 -2.73 13.77 2.15
CA LYS A 202 -2.29 14.20 3.48
C LYS A 202 -2.83 13.29 4.58
N ARG A 203 -4.11 12.90 4.51
CA ARG A 203 -4.68 11.89 5.43
C ARG A 203 -3.97 10.55 5.33
N ARG A 204 -3.67 10.08 4.12
CA ARG A 204 -2.96 8.81 3.88
C ARG A 204 -1.58 8.81 4.52
N ILE A 205 -0.77 9.84 4.29
CA ILE A 205 0.56 9.99 4.92
C ILE A 205 0.44 10.10 6.44
N LYS A 206 -0.46 10.96 6.93
CA LYS A 206 -0.69 11.13 8.38
C LYS A 206 -1.05 9.81 9.04
N HIS A 207 -1.93 9.02 8.43
CA HIS A 207 -2.31 7.70 8.94
C HIS A 207 -1.13 6.74 8.93
N SER A 208 -0.35 6.67 7.85
CA SER A 208 0.84 5.81 7.80
C SER A 208 1.91 6.17 8.82
N LEU A 209 2.05 7.44 9.22
CA LEU A 209 2.96 7.85 10.30
C LEU A 209 2.51 7.35 11.69
N THR A 210 1.25 6.97 11.86
CA THR A 210 0.82 6.27 13.09
C THR A 210 1.36 4.84 13.15
N LEU A 211 1.56 4.21 11.99
CA LEU A 211 2.05 2.84 11.85
C LEU A 211 3.57 2.76 11.81
N PHE A 212 4.22 3.73 11.17
CA PHE A 212 5.63 3.66 10.82
C PHE A 212 6.39 4.90 11.27
N ASP A 213 7.71 4.76 11.43
CA ASP A 213 8.61 5.85 11.80
C ASP A 213 9.17 6.57 10.58
N VAL A 214 9.29 5.82 9.47
CA VAL A 214 9.70 6.27 8.14
C VAL A 214 8.80 5.58 7.11
N ILE A 215 8.46 6.26 6.01
CA ILE A 215 7.63 5.70 4.95
C ILE A 215 8.45 5.61 3.66
N ARG A 216 8.61 4.41 3.09
CA ARG A 216 8.99 4.28 1.68
C ARG A 216 7.76 4.56 0.83
N ILE A 217 7.85 5.46 -0.14
CA ILE A 217 6.83 5.60 -1.17
C ILE A 217 7.33 4.90 -2.42
N ASP A 218 6.65 3.82 -2.77
CA ASP A 218 6.86 3.04 -3.98
C ASP A 218 6.54 3.87 -5.23
N HIS A 219 7.29 3.67 -6.31
CA HIS A 219 7.12 4.34 -7.59
C HIS A 219 7.02 5.87 -7.44
N PHE A 220 7.90 6.48 -6.65
CA PHE A 220 7.89 7.91 -6.32
C PHE A 220 7.89 8.79 -7.58
N ARG A 221 8.53 8.31 -8.65
CA ARG A 221 8.55 8.96 -9.95
C ARG A 221 7.15 9.30 -10.48
N GLY A 222 6.12 8.54 -10.07
CA GLY A 222 4.70 8.76 -10.37
C GLY A 222 4.17 10.15 -9.98
N PHE A 223 4.81 10.83 -9.02
CA PHE A 223 4.47 12.20 -8.68
C PHE A 223 4.97 13.22 -9.69
N GLU A 224 6.08 12.96 -10.39
CA GLU A 224 6.59 13.85 -11.43
C GLU A 224 5.76 13.70 -12.72
N SER A 225 5.69 12.47 -13.21
CA SER A 225 4.81 12.05 -14.31
C SER A 225 4.38 10.62 -14.03
N TYR A 226 3.34 10.07 -14.62
CA TYR A 226 2.96 8.67 -14.47
C TYR A 226 2.58 8.10 -15.84
N TYR A 227 2.72 6.79 -15.98
CA TYR A 227 2.41 6.13 -17.24
C TYR A 227 0.94 5.70 -17.25
N SER A 228 0.18 6.30 -18.17
CA SER A 228 -1.26 6.16 -18.29
C SER A 228 -1.59 5.24 -19.46
N ILE A 229 -2.12 4.06 -19.19
CA ILE A 229 -2.46 3.05 -20.20
C ILE A 229 -3.98 3.07 -20.41
N PRO A 230 -4.50 3.38 -21.61
CA PRO A 230 -5.94 3.37 -21.86
C PRO A 230 -6.57 2.03 -21.50
N TYR A 231 -7.65 2.06 -20.70
CA TYR A 231 -8.42 0.87 -20.39
C TYR A 231 -9.29 0.49 -21.61
N PRO A 232 -9.51 -0.81 -21.94
CA PRO A 232 -9.07 -2.03 -21.26
C PRO A 232 -7.87 -2.72 -21.93
N ASN A 233 -6.84 -1.97 -22.34
CA ASN A 233 -5.68 -2.56 -23.01
C ASN A 233 -5.08 -3.71 -22.20
N GLN A 234 -4.64 -4.76 -22.89
CA GLN A 234 -4.09 -5.98 -22.28
C GLN A 234 -2.58 -5.90 -22.02
N THR A 235 -1.90 -4.88 -22.56
CA THR A 235 -0.47 -4.63 -22.37
C THR A 235 -0.21 -3.14 -22.13
N ALA A 236 0.98 -2.81 -21.64
CA ALA A 236 1.35 -1.43 -21.36
C ALA A 236 1.86 -0.65 -22.59
N GLN A 237 2.03 -1.29 -23.75
CA GLN A 237 2.75 -0.70 -24.89
C GLN A 237 2.13 0.61 -25.44
N ASN A 238 0.83 0.80 -25.27
CA ASN A 238 0.08 1.93 -25.82
C ASN A 238 -0.25 3.00 -24.76
N GLY A 239 0.50 3.04 -23.65
CA GLY A 239 0.36 4.09 -22.65
C GLY A 239 1.14 5.36 -23.02
N VAL A 240 0.85 6.44 -22.31
CA VAL A 240 1.51 7.74 -22.46
C VAL A 240 1.96 8.27 -21.10
N TRP A 241 3.07 9.01 -21.08
CA TRP A 241 3.48 9.74 -19.89
C TRP A 241 2.58 10.96 -19.69
N VAL A 242 1.96 11.06 -18.53
CA VAL A 242 1.11 12.18 -18.11
C VAL A 242 1.76 12.87 -16.91
N LYS A 243 1.74 14.20 -16.86
CA LYS A 243 2.35 14.95 -15.76
C LYS A 243 1.59 14.67 -14.45
N GLY A 244 2.33 14.37 -13.38
CA GLY A 244 1.81 14.23 -12.03
C GLY A 244 1.72 15.58 -11.31
N PRO A 245 1.38 15.59 -10.00
CA PRO A 245 1.22 16.82 -9.22
C PRO A 245 2.56 17.52 -8.92
N GLY A 246 3.68 16.81 -9.09
CA GLY A 246 5.03 17.27 -8.81
C GLY A 246 5.19 17.77 -7.37
N ILE A 247 5.93 18.87 -7.25
CA ILE A 247 6.28 19.46 -5.94
C ILE A 247 5.06 20.04 -5.19
N LYS A 248 3.92 20.29 -5.88
CA LYS A 248 2.74 20.91 -5.25
C LYS A 248 2.16 20.02 -4.14
N LEU A 249 1.93 18.75 -4.44
CA LEU A 249 1.43 17.77 -3.47
C LEU A 249 2.40 17.61 -2.30
N LEU A 250 3.70 17.50 -2.58
CA LEU A 250 4.72 17.29 -1.54
C LEU A 250 4.91 18.53 -0.65
N SER A 251 4.77 19.73 -1.23
CA SER A 251 4.76 21.00 -0.47
C SER A 251 3.55 21.10 0.44
N GLU A 252 2.37 20.65 -0.01
CA GLU A 252 1.16 20.62 0.81
C GLU A 252 1.25 19.62 1.95
N ILE A 253 1.88 18.46 1.72
CA ILE A 253 2.21 17.50 2.79
C ILE A 253 3.15 18.15 3.80
N LYS A 254 4.24 18.78 3.35
CA LYS A 254 5.20 19.45 4.25
C LYS A 254 4.54 20.58 5.04
N ARG A 255 3.65 21.35 4.42
CA ARG A 255 2.91 22.46 5.05
C ARG A 255 2.01 21.97 6.17
N GLU A 256 1.33 20.83 6.01
CA GLU A 256 0.39 20.31 7.01
C GLU A 256 1.04 19.42 8.06
N LEU A 257 2.00 18.57 7.65
CA LEU A 257 2.56 17.51 8.50
C LEU A 257 4.00 17.79 8.95
N GLY A 258 4.64 18.85 8.44
CA GLY A 258 6.03 19.18 8.75
C GLY A 258 7.03 18.30 7.99
N ASP A 259 8.22 18.14 8.58
CA ASP A 259 9.30 17.32 8.01
C ASP A 259 9.03 15.83 8.25
N VAL A 260 8.16 15.26 7.42
CA VAL A 260 7.89 13.82 7.39
C VAL A 260 9.08 13.05 6.83
N ARG A 261 9.38 11.89 7.42
CA ARG A 261 10.49 11.03 6.97
C ARG A 261 10.02 10.08 5.88
N ILE A 262 10.33 10.43 4.65
CA ILE A 262 9.98 9.66 3.46
C ILE A 262 11.25 9.18 2.76
N ILE A 263 11.27 7.92 2.34
CA ILE A 263 12.24 7.37 1.39
C ILE A 263 11.53 7.28 0.03
N ALA A 264 12.11 7.90 -0.99
CA ALA A 264 11.61 7.80 -2.35
C ALA A 264 12.15 6.52 -3.00
N GLU A 265 11.26 5.62 -3.41
CA GLU A 265 11.64 4.56 -4.35
C GLU A 265 11.80 5.21 -5.73
N ASP A 266 13.06 5.39 -6.14
CA ASP A 266 13.49 6.04 -7.38
C ASP A 266 14.30 5.08 -8.27
N LEU A 267 13.87 3.82 -8.41
CA LEU A 267 14.51 2.83 -9.28
C LEU A 267 13.86 2.84 -10.68
N GLY A 268 14.56 2.22 -11.65
CA GLY A 268 14.05 2.07 -13.01
C GLY A 268 14.25 3.32 -13.88
N TYR A 269 13.23 3.68 -14.67
CA TYR A 269 13.32 4.83 -15.59
C TYR A 269 13.20 6.17 -14.86
N ILE A 270 14.34 6.79 -14.60
CA ILE A 270 14.46 8.07 -13.88
C ILE A 270 15.08 9.13 -14.80
N ASN A 271 14.28 10.11 -15.20
CA ASN A 271 14.75 11.27 -15.98
C ASN A 271 15.19 12.43 -15.07
N ASP A 272 15.72 13.50 -15.66
CA ASP A 272 16.21 14.67 -14.92
C ASP A 272 15.11 15.42 -14.16
N ASP A 273 13.86 15.36 -14.62
CA ASP A 273 12.73 15.97 -13.92
C ASP A 273 12.43 15.23 -12.61
N VAL A 274 12.50 13.89 -12.61
CA VAL A 274 12.34 13.09 -11.39
C VAL A 274 13.48 13.35 -10.41
N LYS A 275 14.73 13.42 -10.90
CA LYS A 275 15.89 13.79 -10.08
C LYS A 275 15.75 15.18 -9.48
N THR A 276 15.20 16.13 -10.24
CA THR A 276 14.91 17.49 -9.78
C THR A 276 13.85 17.49 -8.69
N LEU A 277 12.75 16.74 -8.88
CA LEU A 277 11.70 16.60 -7.87
C LEU A 277 12.24 16.01 -6.57
N LEU A 278 13.04 14.94 -6.65
CA LEU A 278 13.66 14.31 -5.48
C LEU A 278 14.60 15.28 -4.74
N LYS A 279 15.43 16.05 -5.47
CA LYS A 279 16.29 17.07 -4.87
C LYS A 279 15.50 18.16 -4.16
N GLN A 280 14.37 18.58 -4.71
CA GLN A 280 13.50 19.60 -4.11
C GLN A 280 12.86 19.14 -2.79
N THR A 281 12.60 17.84 -2.64
CA THR A 281 11.96 17.29 -1.44
C THR A 281 12.95 16.97 -0.33
N THR A 282 14.23 16.83 -0.67
CA THR A 282 15.32 16.39 0.21
C THR A 282 15.16 14.97 0.75
N PHE A 283 14.19 14.21 0.23
CA PHE A 283 14.00 12.81 0.61
C PHE A 283 15.17 11.95 0.14
N PRO A 284 15.63 10.97 0.93
CA PRO A 284 16.59 9.99 0.45
C PRO A 284 15.98 9.12 -0.66
N GLY A 285 16.75 8.88 -1.71
CA GLY A 285 16.44 7.86 -2.71
C GLY A 285 16.89 6.47 -2.26
N MET A 286 16.84 5.51 -3.18
CA MET A 286 17.27 4.13 -2.98
C MET A 286 18.42 3.76 -3.92
N LYS A 287 19.33 2.92 -3.42
CA LYS A 287 20.34 2.25 -4.25
C LYS A 287 20.35 0.76 -3.95
N VAL A 288 20.38 -0.05 -4.99
CA VAL A 288 20.32 -1.52 -4.89
C VAL A 288 21.60 -2.11 -5.46
N LEU A 289 22.43 -2.70 -4.59
CA LEU A 289 23.77 -3.18 -4.97
C LEU A 289 23.73 -4.26 -6.06
N GLN A 290 22.67 -5.08 -6.12
CA GLN A 290 22.48 -6.05 -7.20
C GLN A 290 22.40 -5.43 -8.60
N PHE A 291 22.11 -4.13 -8.72
CA PHE A 291 22.13 -3.38 -9.98
C PHE A 291 23.46 -2.64 -10.23
N GLY A 292 24.39 -2.71 -9.27
CA GLY A 292 25.67 -1.98 -9.29
C GLY A 292 26.79 -2.67 -10.08
N PHE A 293 26.62 -3.94 -10.45
CA PHE A 293 27.69 -4.77 -11.02
C PHE A 293 27.39 -5.16 -12.46
N ASP A 294 27.84 -4.32 -13.40
CA ASP A 294 27.88 -4.58 -14.85
C ASP A 294 29.33 -4.42 -15.32
N CYS A 295 29.91 -5.46 -15.92
CA CYS A 295 31.30 -5.41 -16.38
C CYS A 295 31.57 -4.45 -17.56
N TYR A 296 30.53 -3.90 -18.19
CA TYR A 296 30.63 -2.93 -19.28
C TYR A 296 30.11 -1.53 -18.93
N GLY A 297 29.50 -1.37 -17.75
CA GLY A 297 28.82 -0.16 -17.33
C GLY A 297 29.41 0.47 -16.08
N ASP A 298 29.11 1.76 -15.89
CA ASP A 298 29.39 2.48 -14.66
C ASP A 298 28.06 2.79 -13.96
N SER A 299 27.57 1.83 -13.19
CA SER A 299 26.23 1.89 -12.59
C SER A 299 26.16 2.91 -11.47
N GLU A 300 25.09 3.70 -11.42
CA GLU A 300 24.82 4.61 -10.30
C GLU A 300 24.57 3.88 -8.97
N HIS A 301 24.35 2.56 -9.02
CA HIS A 301 24.22 1.70 -7.85
C HIS A 301 25.55 1.11 -7.37
N ALA A 302 26.65 1.32 -8.11
CA ALA A 302 27.97 0.85 -7.72
C ALA A 302 28.47 1.63 -6.47
N PRO A 303 29.10 0.96 -5.48
CA PRO A 303 29.57 1.59 -4.25
C PRO A 303 30.37 2.90 -4.42
N HIS A 304 31.25 2.99 -5.43
CA HIS A 304 32.06 4.18 -5.68
C HIS A 304 31.28 5.39 -6.23
N ASN A 305 30.05 5.19 -6.74
CA ASN A 305 29.17 6.25 -7.24
C ASN A 305 28.11 6.70 -6.22
N LEU A 306 28.08 6.09 -5.03
CA LEU A 306 27.04 6.39 -4.04
C LEU A 306 27.28 7.76 -3.40
N GLU A 307 26.27 8.62 -3.51
CA GLU A 307 26.25 9.91 -2.82
C GLU A 307 25.66 9.79 -1.40
N LYS A 308 25.72 10.89 -0.64
CA LYS A 308 25.03 11.00 0.65
C LYS A 308 23.51 11.08 0.42
N ASN A 309 22.72 10.75 1.45
CA ASN A 309 21.24 10.79 1.42
C ASN A 309 20.59 9.71 0.52
N TYR A 310 21.04 8.47 0.65
CA TYR A 310 20.43 7.29 0.02
C TYR A 310 20.28 6.16 1.04
N VAL A 311 19.27 5.32 0.84
CA VAL A 311 19.15 4.03 1.54
C VAL A 311 19.66 2.93 0.63
N ILE A 312 20.70 2.22 1.10
CA ILE A 312 21.42 1.22 0.31
C ILE A 312 20.93 -0.18 0.71
N TYR A 313 20.45 -0.94 -0.27
CA TYR A 313 19.98 -2.30 -0.10
C TYR A 313 20.90 -3.26 -0.85
N PRO A 314 21.21 -4.46 -0.31
CA PRO A 314 21.78 -5.52 -1.12
C PRO A 314 20.82 -5.89 -2.27
N GLY A 315 19.55 -6.11 -1.94
CA GLY A 315 18.42 -6.37 -2.84
C GLY A 315 17.11 -6.04 -2.11
N THR A 316 16.03 -5.85 -2.84
CA THR A 316 14.68 -5.63 -2.29
C THR A 316 13.89 -6.94 -2.26
N HIS A 317 12.61 -6.86 -1.86
CA HIS A 317 11.66 -7.98 -1.93
C HIS A 317 11.33 -8.43 -3.37
N ASP A 318 11.64 -7.62 -4.38
CA ASP A 318 11.48 -7.95 -5.81
C ASP A 318 12.72 -8.64 -6.39
N ASN A 319 13.81 -8.70 -5.62
CA ASN A 319 15.06 -9.30 -6.06
C ASN A 319 15.25 -10.70 -5.48
N PRO A 320 15.93 -11.61 -6.21
CA PRO A 320 16.37 -12.86 -5.62
C PRO A 320 17.35 -12.59 -4.45
N PRO A 321 17.39 -13.48 -3.43
CA PRO A 321 18.43 -13.42 -2.41
C PRO A 321 19.84 -13.43 -3.03
N ILE A 322 20.80 -12.78 -2.37
CA ILE A 322 22.17 -12.53 -2.91
C ILE A 322 22.82 -13.77 -3.51
N LYS A 323 22.67 -14.94 -2.86
CA LYS A 323 23.23 -16.19 -3.37
C LYS A 323 22.66 -16.57 -4.74
N ALA A 324 21.33 -16.53 -4.87
CA ALA A 324 20.65 -16.85 -6.12
C ALA A 324 20.93 -15.81 -7.21
N TRP A 325 20.98 -14.51 -6.83
CA TRP A 325 21.43 -13.44 -7.73
C TRP A 325 22.84 -13.73 -8.27
N TYR A 326 23.82 -13.96 -7.38
CA TYR A 326 25.20 -14.20 -7.77
C TYR A 326 25.33 -15.44 -8.65
N GLU A 327 24.64 -16.53 -8.33
CA GLU A 327 24.63 -17.75 -9.15
C GLU A 327 24.04 -17.52 -10.55
N SER A 328 23.08 -16.59 -10.69
CA SER A 328 22.43 -16.24 -11.97
C SER A 328 23.27 -15.36 -12.89
N LEU A 329 24.29 -14.68 -12.37
CA LEU A 329 25.16 -13.79 -13.15
C LEU A 329 25.91 -14.53 -14.25
N ASN A 330 26.13 -13.85 -15.37
CA ASN A 330 26.99 -14.35 -16.43
C ASN A 330 28.48 -14.36 -15.97
N PRO A 331 29.38 -15.11 -16.63
CA PRO A 331 30.77 -15.23 -16.20
C PRO A 331 31.54 -13.89 -16.13
N ALA A 332 31.23 -12.93 -16.99
CA ALA A 332 31.91 -11.64 -17.02
C ALA A 332 31.52 -10.78 -15.83
N ASP A 333 30.22 -10.69 -15.51
CA ASP A 333 29.73 -9.97 -14.33
C ASP A 333 30.18 -10.63 -13.03
N LYS A 334 30.19 -11.97 -12.95
CA LYS A 334 30.76 -12.69 -11.80
C LYS A 334 32.23 -12.34 -11.56
N LYS A 335 33.02 -12.32 -12.64
CA LYS A 335 34.43 -11.94 -12.55
C LYS A 335 34.58 -10.49 -12.08
N TYR A 336 33.74 -9.58 -12.59
CA TYR A 336 33.74 -8.18 -12.17
C TYR A 336 33.39 -8.01 -10.69
N VAL A 337 32.32 -8.65 -10.21
CA VAL A 337 31.95 -8.67 -8.77
C VAL A 337 33.13 -9.12 -7.90
N ASN A 338 33.79 -10.22 -8.26
CA ASN A 338 34.92 -10.77 -7.49
C ASN A 338 36.19 -9.91 -7.57
N MET A 339 36.34 -9.06 -8.58
CA MET A 339 37.46 -8.12 -8.68
C MET A 339 37.17 -6.82 -7.93
N TYR A 340 35.89 -6.44 -7.81
CA TYR A 340 35.46 -5.21 -7.18
C TYR A 340 35.45 -5.33 -5.65
N LEU A 341 34.97 -6.46 -5.13
CA LEU A 341 34.94 -6.81 -3.71
C LEU A 341 36.30 -7.38 -3.27
#